data_AF-A0A517REQ5-F1
#
_entry.id   AF-A0A517REQ5-F1
#
_cell.length_a   1.000
_cell.length_b   1.000
_cell.length_c   1.000
_cell.angle_alpha   90.00
_cell.angle_beta   90.00
_cell.angle_gamma   90.00
#
_symmetry.space_group_name_H-M   'P 1'
#
loop_
_entity.id
_entity.type
_entity.pdbx_description
1 polymer ?
#
loop_
_entity_poly.entity_id
_entity_poly.type
_entity_poly.pdbx_seq_one_letter_code
_entity_poly.pdbx_strand_id
1 'polypeptide(L)'
;MSENHRLPGKEMLLKLPGRSVVQYAIRCALRAQPLLVLSNGSFTYSASYQQAVVELDRQFRSLLVSASADAVSTVLVVAENALTTPDLPDALKDAILSAVAATRAARTADANYAVEEALNAAELSVEAVKYARHKARGLHTASHFSRLVANETIAAIYKDFESLTKLGMDVTDASESGPLGDFWHGAPPEWYLKTKEYYDKTIKVWGQATANEEAVSETEPFSVYLDPGSAPPELITDLYIALDSLYRAHGGSGLEIVKEERRSLAGEVI
;
A
#
# COMPACT_ATOMS: atom_id res chain seq x y z
N MET A 1 26.17 -18.72 14.30
CA MET A 1 25.14 -18.76 15.35
C MET A 1 24.18 -17.61 15.06
N SER A 2 22.94 -17.88 14.67
CA SER A 2 21.96 -16.81 14.44
C SER A 2 21.49 -16.30 15.78
N GLU A 3 21.70 -15.02 16.08
CA GLU A 3 21.02 -14.37 17.19
C GLU A 3 19.50 -14.59 17.04
N ASN A 4 18.83 -15.03 18.10
CA ASN A 4 17.37 -15.13 18.10
C ASN A 4 16.81 -13.70 18.16
N HIS A 5 16.69 -13.08 16.99
CA HIS A 5 16.09 -11.77 16.86
C HIS A 5 14.65 -11.84 17.37
N ARG A 6 14.26 -10.86 18.19
CA ARG A 6 12.88 -10.62 18.62
C ARG A 6 12.40 -9.34 17.96
N LEU A 7 11.09 -9.21 17.77
CA LEU A 7 10.52 -7.94 17.31
C LEU A 7 10.88 -6.82 18.31
N PRO A 8 11.18 -5.58 17.83
CA PRO A 8 11.34 -4.42 18.69
C PRO A 8 10.10 -4.22 19.57
N GLY A 9 10.31 -4.00 20.87
CA GLY A 9 9.21 -3.69 21.79
C GLY A 9 8.74 -2.24 21.70
N LYS A 10 7.63 -1.92 22.37
CA LYS A 10 7.06 -0.57 22.46
C LYS A 10 8.10 0.50 22.85
N GLU A 11 8.87 0.24 23.91
CA GLU A 11 9.90 1.16 24.40
C GLU A 11 11.02 1.41 23.40
N MET A 12 11.28 0.46 22.50
CA MET A 12 12.29 0.62 21.45
C MET A 12 11.74 1.49 20.32
N LEU A 13 10.51 1.23 19.87
CA LEU A 13 9.86 2.01 18.80
C LEU A 13 9.58 3.46 19.22
N LEU A 14 9.29 3.71 20.50
CA LEU A 14 9.14 5.07 21.03
C LEU A 14 10.40 5.93 20.92
N LYS A 15 11.58 5.33 20.68
CA LYS A 15 12.83 6.07 20.45
C LYS A 15 13.00 6.51 19.00
N LEU A 16 12.18 5.98 18.08
CA LEU A 16 12.22 6.39 16.69
C LEU A 16 11.42 7.69 16.50
N PRO A 17 11.83 8.53 15.54
CA PRO A 17 10.97 9.61 15.06
C PRO A 17 9.62 9.08 14.58
N GLY A 18 8.55 9.87 14.76
CA GLY A 18 7.19 9.43 14.47
C GLY A 18 7.00 8.93 13.03
N ARG A 19 7.59 9.61 12.03
CA ARG A 19 7.49 9.18 10.63
C ARG A 19 8.26 7.87 10.40
N SER A 20 9.38 7.66 11.08
CA SER A 20 10.15 6.43 11.04
C SER A 20 9.37 5.23 11.60
N VAL A 21 8.54 5.43 12.64
CA VAL A 21 7.59 4.40 13.13
C VAL A 21 6.59 4.00 12.05
N VAL A 22 6.07 4.99 11.29
CA VAL A 22 5.16 4.72 10.18
C VAL A 22 5.83 3.92 9.06
N GLN A 23 7.05 4.29 8.65
CA GLN A 23 7.77 3.55 7.62
C GLN A 23 8.10 2.12 8.05
N TYR A 24 8.43 1.93 9.32
CA TYR A 24 8.58 0.61 9.91
C TYR A 24 7.29 -0.23 9.77
N ALA A 25 6.13 0.34 10.10
CA ALA A 25 4.84 -0.34 9.97
C ALA A 25 4.50 -0.69 8.51
N ILE A 26 4.71 0.25 7.59
CA ILE A 26 4.48 0.06 6.14
C ILE A 26 5.35 -1.09 5.62
N ARG A 27 6.65 -1.11 5.95
CA ARG A 27 7.56 -2.18 5.51
C ARG A 27 7.23 -3.53 6.12
N CYS A 28 6.66 -3.59 7.32
CA CYS A 28 6.12 -4.84 7.85
C CYS A 28 5.02 -5.36 6.93
N ALA A 29 4.00 -4.53 6.68
CA ALA A 29 2.86 -4.93 5.87
C ALA A 29 3.22 -5.30 4.42
N LEU A 30 4.17 -4.58 3.80
CA LEU A 30 4.68 -4.89 2.44
C LEU A 30 5.35 -6.27 2.34
N ARG A 31 5.92 -6.81 3.43
CA ARG A 31 6.46 -8.18 3.43
C ARG A 31 5.36 -9.25 3.41
N ALA A 32 4.20 -8.94 4.00
CA ALA A 32 3.04 -9.82 4.01
C ALA A 32 2.11 -9.62 2.81
N GLN A 33 2.17 -8.46 2.13
CA GLN A 33 1.30 -8.09 1.03
C GLN A 33 1.17 -9.16 -0.08
N PRO A 34 2.26 -9.82 -0.55
CA PRO A 34 2.13 -10.85 -1.60
C PRO A 34 1.20 -12.00 -1.23
N LEU A 35 1.00 -12.24 0.07
CA LEU A 35 0.15 -13.32 0.55
C LEU A 35 -1.33 -13.08 0.22
N LEU A 36 -1.78 -11.85 -0.01
CA LEU A 36 -3.17 -11.51 -0.30
C LEU A 36 -3.76 -12.26 -1.50
N VAL A 37 -2.93 -12.69 -2.45
CA VAL A 37 -3.38 -13.45 -3.62
C VAL A 37 -3.17 -14.96 -3.48
N LEU A 38 -2.68 -15.45 -2.33
CA LEU A 38 -2.26 -16.84 -2.18
C LEU A 38 -3.44 -17.75 -1.81
N SER A 39 -4.03 -18.42 -2.82
CA SER A 39 -5.19 -19.31 -2.61
C SER A 39 -4.77 -20.68 -2.07
N ASN A 40 -5.57 -21.25 -1.17
CA ASN A 40 -5.53 -22.67 -0.78
C ASN A 40 -6.70 -23.37 -1.44
N GLY A 41 -6.45 -24.07 -2.53
CA GLY A 41 -7.43 -25.04 -3.02
C GLY A 41 -8.77 -24.40 -3.38
N SER A 42 -9.84 -24.77 -2.66
CA SER A 42 -11.24 -24.48 -3.01
C SER A 42 -11.70 -23.03 -2.78
N PHE A 43 -10.91 -22.21 -2.09
CA PHE A 43 -11.27 -20.81 -1.89
C PHE A 43 -11.23 -20.06 -3.23
N THR A 44 -12.40 -19.58 -3.66
CA THR A 44 -12.55 -18.76 -4.86
C THR A 44 -12.67 -17.30 -4.44
N TYR A 45 -11.83 -16.45 -4.99
CA TYR A 45 -11.86 -15.01 -4.72
C TYR A 45 -13.16 -14.40 -5.25
N SER A 46 -14.00 -13.86 -4.37
CA SER A 46 -15.15 -13.04 -4.78
C SER A 46 -14.68 -11.77 -5.48
N ALA A 47 -15.51 -11.19 -6.34
CA ALA A 47 -15.22 -9.90 -6.98
C ALA A 47 -14.93 -8.80 -5.93
N SER A 48 -15.71 -8.77 -4.84
CA SER A 48 -15.50 -7.83 -3.73
C SER A 48 -14.12 -7.98 -3.08
N TYR A 49 -13.63 -9.20 -2.91
CA TYR A 49 -12.29 -9.45 -2.37
C TYR A 49 -11.20 -9.00 -3.35
N GLN A 50 -11.36 -9.31 -4.64
CA GLN A 50 -10.40 -8.91 -5.67
C GLN A 50 -10.27 -7.38 -5.74
N GLN A 51 -11.41 -6.68 -5.80
CA GLN A 51 -11.45 -5.21 -5.76
C GLN A 51 -10.77 -4.69 -4.50
N ALA A 52 -11.02 -5.33 -3.35
CA ALA A 52 -10.42 -4.88 -2.11
C ALA A 52 -8.89 -5.04 -2.08
N VAL A 53 -8.37 -6.14 -2.61
CA VAL A 53 -6.93 -6.37 -2.69
C VAL A 53 -6.25 -5.43 -3.70
N VAL A 54 -6.90 -5.12 -4.83
CA VAL A 54 -6.42 -4.12 -5.80
C VAL A 54 -6.33 -2.73 -5.16
N GLU A 55 -7.33 -2.35 -4.40
CA GLU A 55 -7.38 -1.04 -3.75
C GLU A 55 -6.38 -0.93 -2.58
N LEU A 56 -6.15 -2.03 -1.85
CA LEU A 56 -5.04 -2.14 -0.89
C LEU A 56 -3.68 -1.96 -1.56
N ASP A 57 -3.45 -2.55 -2.75
CA ASP A 57 -2.20 -2.34 -3.51
C ASP A 57 -2.01 -0.88 -3.90
N ARG A 58 -3.07 -0.25 -4.43
CA ARG A 58 -3.07 1.16 -4.82
C ARG A 58 -2.71 2.05 -3.63
N GLN A 59 -3.26 1.75 -2.46
CA GLN A 59 -2.91 2.48 -1.25
C GLN A 59 -1.44 2.33 -0.89
N PHE A 60 -0.91 1.11 -0.87
CA PHE A 60 0.49 0.93 -0.49
C PHE A 60 1.42 1.72 -1.40
N ARG A 61 1.14 1.74 -2.72
CA ARG A 61 1.87 2.60 -3.66
C ARG A 61 1.75 4.08 -3.31
N SER A 62 0.57 4.54 -2.91
CA SER A 62 0.36 5.91 -2.44
C SER A 62 1.18 6.22 -1.17
N LEU A 63 1.13 5.34 -0.16
CA LEU A 63 1.84 5.47 1.11
C LEU A 63 3.37 5.42 0.95
N LEU A 64 3.87 4.73 -0.08
CA LEU A 64 5.30 4.71 -0.43
C LEU A 64 5.79 6.09 -0.94
N VAL A 65 4.93 6.87 -1.60
CA VAL A 65 5.30 8.16 -2.20
C VAL A 65 4.91 9.34 -1.31
N SER A 66 3.77 9.25 -0.63
CA SER A 66 3.30 10.27 0.30
C SER A 66 2.43 9.65 1.40
N ALA A 67 2.81 9.84 2.66
CA ALA A 67 1.97 9.51 3.81
C ALA A 67 0.81 10.52 3.96
N SER A 68 -0.02 10.66 2.94
CA SER A 68 -1.19 11.56 2.94
C SER A 68 -2.38 10.89 3.64
N ALA A 69 -3.10 11.66 4.46
CA ALA A 69 -4.22 11.19 5.28
C ALA A 69 -5.47 10.80 4.47
N ASP A 70 -5.70 11.39 3.29
CA ASP A 70 -6.94 11.15 2.53
C ASP A 70 -7.01 9.75 1.92
N ALA A 71 -5.86 9.22 1.50
CA ALA A 71 -5.74 7.88 0.92
C ALA A 71 -6.08 6.77 1.96
N VAL A 72 -5.91 7.06 3.25
CA VAL A 72 -6.08 6.12 4.37
C VAL A 72 -7.54 5.72 4.59
N SER A 73 -8.51 6.60 4.32
CA SER A 73 -9.93 6.33 4.63
C SER A 73 -10.52 5.20 3.79
N THR A 74 -10.22 5.16 2.50
CA THR A 74 -10.69 4.14 1.55
C THR A 74 -10.21 2.75 1.93
N VAL A 75 -8.99 2.65 2.46
CA VAL A 75 -8.36 1.37 2.84
C VAL A 75 -9.07 0.67 3.97
N LEU A 76 -9.55 1.43 4.96
CA LEU A 76 -10.23 0.84 6.11
C LEU A 76 -11.54 0.18 5.67
N VAL A 77 -12.34 0.90 4.87
CA VAL A 77 -13.59 0.37 4.31
C VAL A 77 -13.35 -0.86 3.45
N VAL A 78 -12.33 -0.78 2.60
CA VAL A 78 -11.95 -1.85 1.69
C VAL A 78 -11.45 -3.09 2.44
N ALA A 79 -10.60 -2.89 3.45
CA ALA A 79 -10.09 -3.97 4.28
C ALA A 79 -11.22 -4.63 5.10
N GLU A 80 -12.15 -3.85 5.64
CA GLU A 80 -13.33 -4.35 6.33
C GLU A 80 -14.17 -5.24 5.40
N ASN A 81 -14.44 -4.78 4.18
CA ASN A 81 -15.13 -5.57 3.15
C ASN A 81 -14.39 -6.89 2.87
N ALA A 82 -13.07 -6.85 2.70
CA ALA A 82 -12.28 -8.06 2.47
C ALA A 82 -12.39 -9.04 3.65
N LEU A 83 -12.36 -8.55 4.89
CA LEU A 83 -12.48 -9.36 6.10
C LEU A 83 -13.85 -10.03 6.27
N THR A 84 -14.91 -9.49 5.66
CA THR A 84 -16.24 -10.14 5.66
C THR A 84 -16.35 -11.32 4.69
N THR A 85 -15.32 -11.58 3.88
CA THR A 85 -15.34 -12.68 2.92
C THR A 85 -15.48 -14.04 3.64
N PRO A 86 -16.51 -14.84 3.33
CA PRO A 86 -16.68 -16.15 3.96
C PRO A 86 -15.47 -17.06 3.73
N ASP A 87 -15.15 -17.88 4.73
CA ASP A 87 -14.05 -18.86 4.69
C ASP A 87 -12.67 -18.26 4.36
N LEU A 88 -12.49 -16.95 4.57
CA LEU A 88 -11.21 -16.29 4.35
C LEU A 88 -10.13 -16.90 5.26
N PRO A 89 -9.03 -17.45 4.70
CA PRO A 89 -7.96 -18.03 5.49
C PRO A 89 -7.31 -17.03 6.44
N ASP A 90 -6.88 -17.49 7.61
CA ASP A 90 -6.33 -16.60 8.65
C ASP A 90 -5.08 -15.84 8.19
N ALA A 91 -4.20 -16.43 7.37
CA ALA A 91 -3.10 -15.67 6.75
C ALA A 91 -3.56 -14.45 5.95
N LEU A 92 -4.67 -14.58 5.22
CA LEU A 92 -5.18 -13.48 4.41
C LEU A 92 -5.78 -12.41 5.33
N LYS A 93 -6.48 -12.81 6.39
CA LYS A 93 -6.96 -11.89 7.43
C LYS A 93 -5.80 -11.16 8.09
N ASP A 94 -4.75 -11.86 8.52
CA ASP A 94 -3.58 -11.27 9.17
C ASP A 94 -2.84 -10.32 8.21
N ALA A 95 -2.69 -10.68 6.93
CA ALA A 95 -2.10 -9.79 5.93
C ALA A 95 -2.95 -8.51 5.73
N ILE A 96 -4.28 -8.62 5.68
CA ILE A 96 -5.19 -7.47 5.59
C ILE A 96 -5.09 -6.62 6.86
N LEU A 97 -5.15 -7.24 8.04
CA LEU A 97 -5.05 -6.53 9.32
C LEU A 97 -3.69 -5.85 9.49
N SER A 98 -2.61 -6.46 9.00
CA SER A 98 -1.29 -5.81 8.96
C SER A 98 -1.29 -4.57 8.08
N ALA A 99 -1.97 -4.61 6.92
CA ALA A 99 -2.12 -3.45 6.05
C ALA A 99 -2.93 -2.34 6.69
N VAL A 100 -4.01 -2.70 7.38
CA VAL A 100 -4.85 -1.78 8.17
C VAL A 100 -4.03 -1.11 9.26
N ALA A 101 -3.25 -1.88 10.02
CA ALA A 101 -2.42 -1.36 11.10
C ALA A 101 -1.37 -0.36 10.59
N ALA A 102 -0.65 -0.70 9.51
CA ALA A 102 0.30 0.22 8.87
C ALA A 102 -0.37 1.52 8.40
N THR A 103 -1.59 1.41 7.88
CA THR A 103 -2.38 2.55 7.41
C THR A 103 -2.85 3.43 8.57
N ARG A 104 -3.29 2.84 9.70
CA ARG A 104 -3.65 3.59 10.91
C ARG A 104 -2.45 4.29 11.53
N ALA A 105 -1.28 3.65 11.54
CA ALA A 105 -0.03 4.28 11.98
C ALA A 105 0.28 5.53 11.13
N ALA A 106 0.06 5.48 9.82
CA ALA A 106 0.29 6.62 8.92
C ALA A 106 -0.69 7.79 9.13
N ARG A 107 -1.92 7.53 9.60
CA ARG A 107 -2.97 8.55 9.78
C ARG A 107 -2.84 9.34 11.08
N THR A 108 -2.33 8.70 12.12
CA THR A 108 -2.38 9.30 13.46
C THR A 108 -1.30 10.35 13.66
N ALA A 109 -1.65 11.44 14.35
CA ALA A 109 -0.68 12.39 14.88
C ALA A 109 -0.14 11.97 16.26
N ASP A 110 -0.79 11.02 16.93
CA ASP A 110 -0.37 10.48 18.22
C ASP A 110 0.72 9.42 18.03
N ALA A 111 1.92 9.73 18.51
CA ALA A 111 3.09 8.84 18.43
C ALA A 111 2.90 7.52 19.18
N ASN A 112 2.18 7.50 20.32
CA ASN A 112 1.94 6.25 21.05
C ASN A 112 1.02 5.33 20.28
N TYR A 113 -0.04 5.90 19.68
CA TYR A 113 -0.95 5.14 18.85
C TYR A 113 -0.26 4.65 17.57
N ALA A 114 0.60 5.46 16.95
CA ALA A 114 1.41 5.03 15.81
C ALA A 114 2.32 3.84 16.16
N VAL A 115 2.92 3.85 17.34
CA VAL A 115 3.76 2.75 17.84
C VAL A 115 2.93 1.49 18.08
N GLU A 116 1.74 1.59 18.67
CA GLU A 116 0.87 0.42 18.88
C GLU A 116 0.44 -0.21 17.55
N GLU A 117 0.06 0.60 16.57
CA GLU A 117 -0.31 0.10 15.24
C GLU A 117 0.92 -0.45 14.48
N ALA A 118 2.11 0.12 14.69
CA ALA A 118 3.34 -0.41 14.14
C ALA A 118 3.73 -1.79 14.72
N LEU A 119 3.50 -2.00 16.02
CA LEU A 119 3.68 -3.31 16.66
C LEU A 119 2.69 -4.33 16.09
N ASN A 120 1.42 -3.97 16.00
CA ASN A 120 0.38 -4.81 15.43
C ASN A 120 0.74 -5.22 13.98
N ALA A 121 1.17 -4.26 13.15
CA ALA A 121 1.60 -4.54 11.78
C ALA A 121 2.76 -5.55 11.73
N ALA A 122 3.75 -5.40 12.61
CA ALA A 122 4.88 -6.32 12.69
C ALA A 122 4.46 -7.74 13.11
N GLU A 123 3.64 -7.87 14.14
CA GLU A 123 3.15 -9.16 14.64
C GLU A 123 2.28 -9.87 13.61
N LEU A 124 1.31 -9.18 13.03
CA LEU A 124 0.40 -9.72 12.02
C LEU A 124 1.14 -10.12 10.74
N SER A 125 2.15 -9.35 10.34
CA SER A 125 3.01 -9.73 9.20
C SER A 125 3.73 -11.06 9.45
N VAL A 126 4.25 -11.25 10.67
CA VAL A 126 4.94 -12.50 11.04
C VAL A 126 3.96 -13.68 11.06
N GLU A 127 2.74 -13.51 11.60
CA GLU A 127 1.71 -14.56 11.62
C GLU A 127 1.23 -14.93 10.21
N ALA A 128 0.95 -13.93 9.36
CA ALA A 128 0.56 -14.16 7.98
C ALA A 128 1.60 -15.01 7.22
N VAL A 129 2.88 -14.68 7.38
CA VAL A 129 4.00 -15.39 6.76
C VAL A 129 4.16 -16.81 7.28
N LYS A 130 4.01 -17.04 8.60
CA LYS A 130 4.03 -18.40 9.20
C LYS A 130 2.99 -19.31 8.55
N TYR A 131 1.78 -18.81 8.36
CA TYR A 131 0.67 -19.59 7.82
C TYR A 131 0.81 -19.85 6.32
N ALA A 132 1.18 -18.84 5.52
CA ALA A 132 1.35 -19.00 4.07
C ALA A 132 2.31 -20.14 3.69
N ARG A 133 3.36 -20.33 4.49
CA ARG A 133 4.35 -21.40 4.24
C ARG A 133 3.90 -22.77 4.74
N HIS A 134 3.10 -22.84 5.80
CA HIS A 134 2.48 -24.10 6.22
C HIS A 134 1.63 -24.69 5.08
N LYS A 135 0.96 -23.82 4.32
CA LYS A 135 0.13 -24.20 3.17
C LYS A 135 0.96 -24.62 1.94
N ALA A 136 2.05 -23.91 1.64
CA ALA A 136 2.88 -24.16 0.45
C ALA A 136 3.56 -25.55 0.39
N ARG A 137 3.53 -26.35 1.48
CA ARG A 137 4.23 -27.65 1.54
C ARG A 137 3.36 -28.88 1.85
N GLY A 138 2.05 -28.74 2.01
CA GLY A 138 1.12 -29.88 2.03
C GLY A 138 1.29 -30.99 3.09
N LEU A 139 2.37 -31.10 3.87
CA LEU A 139 2.59 -32.21 4.81
C LEU A 139 3.52 -31.88 6.00
N HIS A 140 3.04 -32.25 7.20
CA HIS A 140 3.66 -32.75 8.44
C HIS A 140 5.10 -32.41 8.94
N THR A 141 5.93 -31.61 8.27
CA THR A 141 7.21 -31.07 8.83
C THR A 141 7.08 -29.62 9.32
N ALA A 142 5.86 -29.23 9.71
CA ALA A 142 5.43 -27.84 9.81
C ALA A 142 6.15 -26.98 10.88
N SER A 143 6.50 -27.54 12.04
CA SER A 143 6.90 -26.73 13.19
C SER A 143 8.31 -26.13 13.06
N HIS A 144 9.32 -26.93 12.70
CA HIS A 144 10.70 -26.47 12.58
C HIS A 144 10.89 -25.48 11.41
N PHE A 145 10.17 -25.69 10.31
CA PHE A 145 10.32 -24.89 9.10
C PHE A 145 9.50 -23.60 9.12
N SER A 146 8.34 -23.59 9.80
CA SER A 146 7.59 -22.36 10.11
C SER A 146 8.42 -21.42 11.00
N ARG A 147 9.13 -22.00 11.98
CA ARG A 147 10.05 -21.23 12.85
C ARG A 147 11.19 -20.57 12.07
N LEU A 148 11.77 -21.24 11.09
CA LEU A 148 12.86 -20.66 10.28
C LEU A 148 12.40 -19.40 9.53
N VAL A 149 11.23 -19.45 8.91
CA VAL A 149 10.74 -18.32 8.12
C VAL A 149 10.18 -17.19 8.98
N ALA A 150 9.58 -17.52 10.11
CA ALA A 150 9.29 -16.53 11.13
C ALA A 150 10.58 -15.80 11.56
N ASN A 151 11.65 -16.54 11.81
CA ASN A 151 12.93 -15.96 12.21
C ASN A 151 13.55 -15.09 11.10
N GLU A 152 13.49 -15.51 9.84
CA GLU A 152 13.95 -14.69 8.69
C GLU A 152 13.16 -13.38 8.59
N THR A 153 11.84 -13.45 8.76
CA THR A 153 10.96 -12.28 8.73
C THR A 153 11.22 -11.35 9.90
N ILE A 154 11.33 -11.89 11.11
CA ILE A 154 11.67 -11.13 12.32
C ILE A 154 13.05 -10.48 12.18
N ALA A 155 14.04 -11.19 11.64
CA ALA A 155 15.37 -10.64 11.42
C ALA A 155 15.32 -9.46 10.43
N ALA A 156 14.59 -9.58 9.32
CA ALA A 156 14.42 -8.49 8.35
C ALA A 156 13.70 -7.27 8.95
N ILE A 157 12.62 -7.48 9.70
CA ILE A 157 11.90 -6.42 10.42
C ILE A 157 12.81 -5.74 11.44
N TYR A 158 13.59 -6.51 12.21
CA TYR A 158 14.52 -5.96 13.17
C TYR A 158 15.64 -5.14 12.50
N LYS A 159 16.10 -5.55 11.33
CA LYS A 159 17.10 -4.80 10.55
C LYS A 159 16.57 -3.46 10.03
N ASP A 160 15.28 -3.37 9.67
CA ASP A 160 14.66 -2.07 9.40
C ASP A 160 14.73 -1.15 10.64
N PHE A 161 14.36 -1.68 11.82
CA PHE A 161 14.43 -0.93 13.08
C PHE A 161 15.86 -0.45 13.39
N GLU A 162 16.86 -1.32 13.26
CA GLU A 162 18.26 -0.94 13.46
C GLU A 162 18.69 0.16 12.47
N SER A 163 18.27 0.05 11.22
CA SER A 163 18.61 1.03 10.17
C SER A 163 17.96 2.39 10.43
N LEU A 164 16.68 2.40 10.80
CA LEU A 164 15.97 3.61 11.23
C LEU A 164 16.61 4.26 12.46
N THR A 165 17.02 3.45 13.44
CA THR A 165 17.71 3.93 14.64
C THR A 165 19.06 4.57 14.29
N LYS A 166 19.83 3.96 13.38
CA LYS A 166 21.13 4.48 12.92
C LYS A 166 21.01 5.77 12.12
N LEU A 167 19.96 5.90 11.31
CA LEU A 167 19.70 7.12 10.55
C LEU A 167 19.38 8.30 11.48
N GLY A 168 18.68 8.06 12.60
CA GLY A 168 18.43 9.07 13.63
C GLY A 168 17.57 10.26 13.16
N MET A 169 16.94 10.16 11.99
CA MET A 169 16.12 11.20 11.37
C MET A 169 14.80 10.61 10.85
N ASP A 170 13.85 11.49 10.53
CA ASP A 170 12.60 11.10 9.89
C ASP A 170 12.87 10.49 8.52
N VAL A 171 12.43 9.24 8.34
CA VAL A 171 12.38 8.57 7.04
C VAL A 171 10.95 8.69 6.50
N THR A 172 10.82 9.03 5.21
CA THR A 172 9.52 9.19 4.55
C THR A 172 9.29 8.20 3.42
N ASP A 173 10.31 7.44 3.01
CA ASP A 173 10.27 6.50 1.91
C ASP A 173 10.50 5.08 2.43
N ALA A 174 9.44 4.26 2.40
CA ALA A 174 9.47 2.86 2.79
C ALA A 174 9.87 1.90 1.65
N SER A 175 10.07 2.38 0.43
CA SER A 175 10.32 1.54 -0.75
C SER A 175 11.66 0.81 -0.68
N GLU A 176 11.87 -0.20 -1.54
CA GLU A 176 13.17 -0.89 -1.66
C GLU A 176 14.26 0.01 -2.24
N SER A 177 13.88 1.08 -2.97
CA SER A 177 14.79 2.14 -3.43
C SER A 177 15.05 3.23 -2.38
N GLY A 178 14.33 3.18 -1.26
CA GLY A 178 14.45 4.16 -0.18
C GLY A 178 15.71 3.98 0.67
N PRO A 179 15.89 4.81 1.72
CA PRO A 179 17.08 4.80 2.57
C PRO A 179 17.26 3.52 3.41
N LEU A 180 16.23 2.68 3.49
CA LEU A 180 16.28 1.39 4.17
C LEU A 180 16.69 0.23 3.24
N GLY A 181 16.75 0.46 1.93
CA GLY A 181 17.08 -0.56 0.94
C GLY A 181 16.07 -1.70 0.85
N ASP A 182 16.53 -2.85 0.33
CA ASP A 182 15.74 -4.06 0.11
C ASP A 182 14.95 -4.52 1.35
N PHE A 183 13.75 -5.08 1.15
CA PHE A 183 12.93 -5.55 2.27
C PHE A 183 13.57 -6.68 3.09
N TRP A 184 14.49 -7.45 2.53
CA TRP A 184 15.04 -8.62 3.21
C TRP A 184 16.47 -8.43 3.74
N HIS A 185 17.07 -7.24 3.55
CA HIS A 185 18.45 -6.93 3.99
C HIS A 185 19.46 -8.01 3.57
N GLY A 186 19.29 -8.53 2.36
CA GLY A 186 19.93 -9.74 1.85
C GLY A 186 19.05 -10.44 0.81
N ALA A 187 19.33 -11.72 0.54
CA ALA A 187 18.54 -12.49 -0.41
C ALA A 187 17.11 -12.72 0.12
N PRO A 188 16.06 -12.31 -0.61
CA PRO A 188 14.69 -12.62 -0.23
C PRO A 188 14.45 -14.13 -0.17
N PRO A 189 13.62 -14.62 0.77
CA PRO A 189 13.26 -16.02 0.81
C PRO A 189 12.61 -16.48 -0.49
N GLU A 190 12.89 -17.71 -0.93
CA GLU A 190 12.36 -18.25 -2.19
C GLU A 190 10.81 -18.20 -2.28
N TRP A 191 10.13 -18.39 -1.15
CA TRP A 191 8.67 -18.30 -1.10
C TRP A 191 8.20 -16.88 -1.44
N TYR A 192 8.90 -15.85 -0.96
CA TYR A 192 8.54 -14.46 -1.17
C TYR A 192 8.67 -14.13 -2.66
N LEU A 193 9.76 -14.54 -3.30
CA LEU A 193 9.98 -14.30 -4.73
C LEU A 193 8.87 -14.91 -5.59
N LYS A 194 8.55 -16.19 -5.36
CA LYS A 194 7.49 -16.90 -6.09
C LYS A 194 6.11 -16.27 -5.87
N THR A 195 5.78 -15.98 -4.62
CA THR A 195 4.48 -15.39 -4.28
C THR A 195 4.37 -13.95 -4.76
N LYS A 196 5.45 -13.16 -4.71
CA LYS A 196 5.50 -11.80 -5.22
C LYS A 196 5.30 -11.76 -6.73
N GLU A 197 5.96 -12.63 -7.49
CA GLU A 197 5.74 -12.71 -8.94
C GLU A 197 4.28 -13.05 -9.27
N TYR A 198 3.69 -13.98 -8.52
CA TYR A 198 2.28 -14.33 -8.68
C TYR A 198 1.33 -13.18 -8.27
N TYR A 199 1.64 -12.46 -7.19
CA TYR A 199 0.95 -11.25 -6.76
C TYR A 199 0.96 -10.18 -7.84
N ASP A 200 2.14 -9.80 -8.34
CA ASP A 200 2.29 -8.74 -9.32
C ASP A 200 1.50 -9.04 -10.62
N LYS A 201 1.48 -10.31 -11.05
CA LYS A 201 0.64 -10.76 -12.19
C LYS A 201 -0.85 -10.69 -11.86
N THR A 202 -1.25 -11.16 -10.69
CA THR A 202 -2.65 -11.24 -10.28
C THR A 202 -3.27 -9.86 -10.08
N ILE A 203 -2.58 -8.95 -9.41
CA ILE A 203 -3.02 -7.56 -9.24
C ILE A 203 -3.21 -6.86 -10.58
N LYS A 204 -2.32 -7.09 -11.55
CA LYS A 204 -2.48 -6.51 -12.89
C LYS A 204 -3.75 -7.00 -13.58
N VAL A 205 -4.05 -8.30 -13.48
CA VAL A 205 -5.27 -8.89 -14.07
C VAL A 205 -6.51 -8.39 -13.36
N TRP A 206 -6.53 -8.41 -12.02
CA TRP A 206 -7.67 -7.95 -11.23
C TRP A 206 -7.92 -6.45 -11.42
N GLY A 207 -6.86 -5.62 -11.45
CA GLY A 207 -6.97 -4.18 -11.67
C GLY A 207 -7.54 -3.82 -13.05
N GLN A 208 -7.25 -4.61 -14.09
CA GLN A 208 -7.87 -4.43 -15.40
C GLN A 208 -9.35 -4.82 -15.41
N ALA A 209 -9.71 -5.91 -14.71
CA ALA A 209 -11.10 -6.34 -14.59
C ALA A 209 -11.94 -5.29 -13.83
N THR A 210 -11.43 -4.77 -12.71
CA THR A 210 -12.13 -3.75 -11.91
C THR A 210 -12.24 -2.42 -12.65
N ALA A 211 -11.21 -2.00 -13.39
CA ALA A 211 -11.27 -0.78 -14.20
C ALA A 211 -12.27 -0.89 -15.36
N ASN A 212 -12.42 -2.07 -15.96
CA ASN A 212 -13.42 -2.31 -17.01
C ASN A 212 -14.85 -2.36 -16.45
N GLU A 213 -15.05 -2.78 -15.20
CA GLU A 213 -16.34 -2.71 -14.52
C GLU A 213 -16.69 -1.27 -14.12
N GLU A 214 -15.71 -0.49 -13.65
CA GLU A 214 -15.89 0.93 -13.34
C GLU A 214 -16.07 1.80 -14.60
N ALA A 215 -15.49 1.43 -15.74
CA ALA A 215 -15.71 2.09 -17.03
C ALA A 215 -17.14 1.94 -17.57
N VAL A 216 -17.96 1.07 -16.98
CA VAL A 216 -19.41 0.96 -17.26
C VAL A 216 -20.23 1.86 -16.32
N SER A 217 -19.62 2.43 -15.28
CA SER A 217 -20.16 3.61 -14.60
C SER A 217 -19.69 4.82 -15.39
N GLU A 218 -20.58 5.35 -16.24
CA GLU A 218 -20.44 6.68 -16.86
C GLU A 218 -20.22 7.73 -15.75
N THR A 219 -18.98 7.89 -15.31
CA THR A 219 -18.59 9.10 -14.59
C THR A 219 -18.58 10.18 -15.66
N GLU A 220 -19.59 11.06 -15.58
CA GLU A 220 -19.64 12.24 -16.43
C GLU A 220 -18.25 12.90 -16.41
N PRO A 221 -17.66 13.21 -17.58
CA PRO A 221 -16.34 13.81 -17.64
C PRO A 221 -16.33 15.07 -16.77
N PHE A 222 -15.46 15.11 -15.76
CA PHE A 222 -15.34 16.30 -14.92
C PHE A 222 -14.80 17.44 -15.79
N SER A 223 -15.56 18.53 -15.86
CA SER A 223 -15.21 19.69 -16.66
C SER A 223 -14.62 20.77 -15.76
N VAL A 224 -13.40 21.21 -16.07
CA VAL A 224 -12.73 22.31 -15.36
C VAL A 224 -12.84 23.57 -16.21
N TYR A 225 -13.43 24.62 -15.64
CA TYR A 225 -13.51 25.93 -16.26
C TYR A 225 -12.41 26.84 -15.68
N LEU A 226 -11.57 27.38 -16.55
CA LEU A 226 -10.53 28.35 -16.19
C LEU A 226 -10.92 29.71 -16.75
N ASP A 227 -11.01 30.72 -15.89
CA ASP A 227 -11.09 32.11 -16.30
C ASP A 227 -9.65 32.65 -16.44
N PRO A 228 -9.19 32.97 -17.67
CA PRO A 228 -7.84 33.45 -17.87
C PRO A 228 -7.64 34.91 -17.44
N GLY A 229 -8.70 35.66 -17.13
CA GLY A 229 -8.62 37.08 -16.81
C GLY A 229 -7.91 37.88 -17.91
N SER A 230 -6.79 38.52 -17.57
CA SER A 230 -5.95 39.30 -18.49
C SER A 230 -4.72 38.53 -19.01
N ALA A 231 -4.62 37.23 -18.76
CA ALA A 231 -3.50 36.42 -19.22
C ALA A 231 -3.43 36.37 -20.76
N PRO A 232 -2.23 36.46 -21.34
CA PRO A 232 -2.07 36.35 -22.79
C PRO A 232 -2.34 34.90 -23.26
N PRO A 233 -2.84 34.69 -24.50
CA PRO A 233 -3.19 33.36 -25.02
C PRO A 233 -2.09 32.31 -24.93
N GLU A 234 -0.83 32.75 -25.05
CA GLU A 234 0.35 31.89 -24.95
C GLU A 234 0.47 31.28 -23.55
N LEU A 235 0.23 32.08 -22.49
CA LEU A 235 0.31 31.61 -21.11
C LEU A 235 -0.81 30.61 -20.77
N ILE A 236 -2.00 30.82 -21.36
CA ILE A 236 -3.14 29.89 -21.22
C ILE A 236 -2.80 28.56 -21.89
N THR A 237 -2.20 28.62 -23.07
CA THR A 237 -1.77 27.42 -23.82
C THR A 237 -0.70 26.65 -23.03
N ASP A 238 0.30 27.33 -22.48
CA ASP A 238 1.34 26.72 -21.66
C ASP A 238 0.76 26.06 -20.40
N LEU A 239 -0.24 26.69 -19.76
CA LEU A 239 -0.95 26.12 -18.63
C LEU A 239 -1.69 24.83 -19.03
N TYR A 240 -2.39 24.80 -20.16
CA TYR A 240 -3.06 23.59 -20.63
C TYR A 240 -2.08 22.47 -20.94
N ILE A 241 -0.95 22.78 -21.58
CA ILE A 241 0.11 21.80 -21.84
C ILE A 241 0.67 21.24 -20.52
N ALA A 242 0.88 22.09 -19.52
CA ALA A 242 1.35 21.67 -18.21
C ALA A 242 0.33 20.78 -17.49
N LEU A 243 -0.96 21.13 -17.52
CA LEU A 243 -2.03 20.35 -16.92
C LEU A 243 -2.23 19.00 -17.62
N ASP A 244 -2.19 18.96 -18.96
CA ASP A 244 -2.25 17.71 -19.73
C ASP A 244 -1.05 16.81 -19.40
N SER A 245 0.15 17.39 -19.36
CA SER A 245 1.38 16.67 -19.00
C SER A 245 1.29 16.09 -17.58
N LEU A 246 0.79 16.86 -16.63
CA LEU A 246 0.58 16.42 -15.25
C LEU A 246 -0.46 15.29 -15.19
N TYR A 247 -1.61 15.45 -15.85
CA TYR A 247 -2.66 14.43 -15.87
C TYR A 247 -2.17 13.11 -16.48
N ARG A 248 -1.42 13.18 -17.58
CA ARG A 248 -0.77 12.01 -18.20
C ARG A 248 0.28 11.38 -17.27
N ALA A 249 1.07 12.18 -16.57
CA ALA A 249 2.05 11.68 -15.60
C ALA A 249 1.39 10.91 -14.44
N HIS A 250 0.13 11.23 -14.13
CA HIS A 250 -0.70 10.52 -13.14
C HIS A 250 -1.58 9.41 -13.75
N GLY A 251 -1.34 9.00 -15.00
CA GLY A 251 -2.02 7.87 -15.64
C GLY A 251 -3.30 8.21 -16.38
N GLY A 252 -3.64 9.50 -16.53
CA GLY A 252 -4.77 9.96 -17.33
C GLY A 252 -4.55 9.81 -18.84
N SER A 253 -5.64 9.69 -19.61
CA SER A 253 -5.59 9.58 -21.08
C SER A 253 -5.21 10.88 -21.81
N GLY A 254 -5.17 12.00 -21.08
CA GLY A 254 -5.00 13.35 -21.58
C GLY A 254 -6.28 14.17 -21.44
N LEU A 255 -6.12 15.49 -21.50
CA LEU A 255 -7.20 16.47 -21.45
C LEU A 255 -7.69 16.76 -22.87
N GLU A 256 -9.01 16.81 -23.05
CA GLU A 256 -9.64 17.29 -24.28
C GLU A 256 -10.11 18.73 -24.08
N ILE A 257 -9.69 19.63 -24.97
CA ILE A 257 -10.17 21.01 -24.97
C ILE A 257 -11.50 21.03 -25.74
N VAL A 258 -12.60 20.93 -25.01
CA VAL A 258 -13.96 20.97 -25.57
C VAL A 258 -14.35 22.43 -25.81
N LYS A 259 -14.05 22.94 -27.02
CA LYS A 259 -14.47 24.23 -27.63
C LYS A 259 -14.36 25.49 -26.75
N GLU A 260 -13.70 26.52 -27.30
CA GLU A 260 -13.74 27.90 -26.82
C GLU A 260 -15.15 28.53 -26.95
N GLU A 261 -16.12 28.07 -26.16
CA GLU A 261 -17.31 28.89 -25.93
C GLU A 261 -16.91 30.03 -24.99
N ARG A 262 -16.47 31.14 -25.58
CA ARG A 262 -16.36 32.43 -24.89
C ARG A 262 -17.75 32.82 -24.37
N ARG A 263 -18.14 32.33 -23.19
CA ARG A 263 -19.18 32.98 -22.40
C ARG A 263 -18.57 34.26 -21.87
N SER A 264 -18.82 35.36 -22.57
CA SER A 264 -18.60 36.68 -22.02
C SER A 264 -19.41 36.78 -20.73
N LEU A 265 -18.74 36.74 -19.57
CA LEU A 265 -19.26 37.30 -18.33
C LEU A 265 -19.22 38.84 -18.46
N ALA A 266 -19.88 39.37 -19.49
CA ALA A 266 -20.20 40.78 -19.55
C ALA A 266 -21.48 40.94 -18.73
N GLY A 267 -21.39 41.66 -17.61
CA GLY A 267 -22.51 41.90 -16.72
C GLY A 267 -23.74 42.37 -17.48
N GLU A 268 -24.83 41.64 -17.36
CA GLU A 268 -26.16 42.24 -17.44
C GLU A 268 -26.30 43.18 -16.24
N VAL A 269 -25.87 44.42 -16.44
CA VAL A 269 -26.38 45.55 -15.66
C VAL A 269 -27.76 45.85 -16.24
N ILE A 270 -28.80 45.64 -15.41
CA ILE A 270 -30.18 46.10 -15.67
C ILE A 270 -30.19 47.62 -15.77
#